data_AF-A0A821JBF1-F1
#
_entry.id   AF-A0A821JBF1-F1
#
_cell.length_a   1.000
_cell.length_b   1.000
_cell.length_c   1.000
_cell.angle_alpha   90.00
_cell.angle_beta   90.00
_cell.angle_gamma   90.00
#
_symmetry.space_group_name_H-M   'P 1'
#
loop_
_entity.id
_entity.type
_entity.pdbx_description
1 polymer ?
#
loop_
_entity_poly.entity_id
_entity_poly.type
_entity_poly.pdbx_seq_one_letter_code
_entity_poly.pdbx_strand_id
1 'polypeptide(L)'
;KYNNVKIENGSLAHYNNDKKRWQLLFAHERTGLHELTVYAKRNNNNESSSRSVVRFDLDVNKLRRPMKFPLIYSQFHTKKCQIYTPLDGVLKKGSIVPIHCIVPGATEVNLTVDSQWLNSEGYTDPILQRQITVGSSDIVIYAKYEQKSNYNGLVKYSVR
;
A
#
# COMPACT_ATOMS: atom_id res chain seq x y z
N LYS A 1 2.43 15.74 6.57
CA LYS A 1 1.44 16.59 7.27
C LYS A 1 1.16 17.80 6.39
N TYR A 2 -0.05 18.36 6.49
CA TYR A 2 -0.44 19.63 5.89
C TYR A 2 -1.20 20.43 6.95
N ASN A 3 -0.81 21.68 7.21
CA ASN A 3 -1.34 22.47 8.33
C ASN A 3 -1.35 21.70 9.66
N ASN A 4 -0.25 21.00 9.98
CA ASN A 4 -0.09 20.11 11.13
C ASN A 4 -1.04 18.89 11.20
N VAL A 5 -1.93 18.71 10.24
CA VAL A 5 -2.81 17.55 10.15
C VAL A 5 -2.12 16.41 9.40
N LYS A 6 -2.22 15.19 9.93
CA LYS A 6 -1.77 13.97 9.24
C LYS A 6 -2.73 13.67 8.09
N ILE A 7 -2.20 13.54 6.88
CA ILE A 7 -2.99 13.13 5.71
C ILE A 7 -3.11 11.60 5.77
N GLU A 8 -4.32 11.11 5.95
CA GLU A 8 -4.60 9.67 5.90
C GLU A 8 -4.25 9.12 4.51
N ASN A 9 -3.50 8.02 4.50
CA ASN A 9 -2.97 7.39 3.28
C ASN A 9 -2.24 8.36 2.33
N GLY A 10 -1.74 9.50 2.83
CA GLY A 10 -0.94 10.46 2.04
C GLY A 10 0.51 10.01 1.81
N SER A 11 0.92 8.90 2.41
CA SER A 11 2.26 8.32 2.26
C SER A 11 2.19 6.79 2.20
N LEU A 12 3.08 6.20 1.42
CA LEU A 12 3.24 4.75 1.29
C LEU A 12 4.70 4.37 1.43
N ALA A 13 5.00 3.36 2.24
CA ALA A 13 6.30 2.73 2.30
C ALA A 13 6.17 1.31 1.73
N HIS A 14 6.97 0.98 0.72
CA HIS A 14 7.00 -0.37 0.17
C HIS A 14 8.43 -0.77 -0.21
N TYR A 15 8.69 -2.07 -0.26
CA TYR A 15 10.04 -2.55 -0.52
C TYR A 15 10.23 -2.78 -2.01
N ASN A 16 11.15 -2.03 -2.63
CA ASN A 16 11.50 -2.25 -4.02
C ASN A 16 12.40 -3.50 -4.11
N ASN A 17 11.83 -4.59 -4.62
CA ASN A 17 12.50 -5.89 -4.64
C ASN A 17 13.67 -5.96 -5.62
N ASP A 18 13.64 -5.17 -6.70
CA ASP A 18 14.71 -5.10 -7.70
C ASP A 18 15.92 -4.35 -7.14
N LYS A 19 15.68 -3.19 -6.53
CA LYS A 19 16.71 -2.28 -5.99
C LYS A 19 17.12 -2.60 -4.56
N LYS A 20 16.51 -3.62 -3.95
CA LYS A 20 16.73 -4.07 -2.57
C LYS A 20 16.69 -2.92 -1.55
N ARG A 21 15.72 -2.01 -1.68
CA ARG A 21 15.59 -0.83 -0.81
C ARG A 21 14.16 -0.43 -0.56
N TRP A 22 13.91 0.17 0.60
CA TRP A 22 12.63 0.81 0.88
C TRP A 22 12.45 2.03 -0.01
N GLN A 23 11.27 2.14 -0.60
CA GLN A 23 10.83 3.31 -1.33
C GLN A 23 9.69 3.96 -0.57
N LEU A 24 9.85 5.26 -0.31
CA LEU A 24 8.88 6.09 0.38
C LEU A 24 8.21 6.97 -0.67
N LEU A 25 6.89 6.90 -0.72
CA LEU A 25 6.07 7.60 -1.68
C LEU A 25 5.17 8.58 -0.96
N PHE A 26 4.89 9.69 -1.63
CA PHE A 26 4.01 10.76 -1.15
C PHE A 26 2.92 11.02 -2.18
N ALA A 27 1.66 11.02 -1.74
CA ALA A 27 0.48 11.31 -2.54
C ALA A 27 -0.09 12.67 -2.13
N HIS A 28 0.03 13.65 -3.02
CA HIS A 28 -0.50 14.98 -2.78
C HIS A 28 -2.00 15.02 -3.09
N GLU A 29 -2.82 15.25 -2.06
CA GLU A 29 -4.26 15.49 -2.24
C GLU A 29 -4.56 16.97 -2.54
N ARG A 30 -3.67 17.88 -2.14
CA ARG A 30 -3.88 19.34 -2.17
C ARG A 30 -2.57 20.12 -2.39
N THR A 31 -2.67 21.34 -2.90
CA THR A 31 -1.53 22.26 -3.07
C THR A 31 -1.09 22.86 -1.73
N GLY A 32 0.11 23.44 -1.72
CA GLY A 32 0.73 24.12 -0.59
C GLY A 32 1.88 23.35 0.03
N LEU A 33 2.31 23.77 1.21
CA LEU A 33 3.47 23.22 1.91
C LEU A 33 3.12 21.93 2.66
N HIS A 34 3.86 20.86 2.38
CA HIS A 34 3.73 19.56 3.02
C HIS A 34 5.01 19.17 3.73
N GLU A 35 4.88 18.58 4.92
CA GLU A 35 5.99 18.02 5.67
C GLU A 35 5.97 16.49 5.56
N LEU A 36 7.06 15.89 5.07
CA LEU A 36 7.29 14.45 5.12
C LEU A 36 8.36 14.15 6.17
N THR A 37 7.97 13.48 7.25
CA THR A 37 8.91 13.03 8.30
C THR A 37 9.14 11.53 8.17
N VAL A 38 10.41 11.13 8.03
CA VAL A 38 10.82 9.73 7.98
C VAL A 38 11.36 9.34 9.34
N TYR A 39 10.76 8.31 9.92
CA TYR A 39 11.20 7.70 11.17
C TYR A 39 11.83 6.35 10.86
N ALA A 40 12.92 6.02 11.55
CA ALA A 40 13.49 4.68 11.51
C ALA A 40 13.97 4.28 12.90
N LYS A 41 13.93 2.98 13.18
CA LYS A 41 14.49 2.36 14.38
C LYS A 41 15.49 1.31 13.95
N ARG A 42 16.67 1.29 14.56
CA ARG A 42 17.63 0.20 14.39
C ARG A 42 17.16 -0.99 15.23
N ASN A 43 17.10 -2.18 14.63
CA ASN A 43 16.62 -3.39 15.30
C ASN A 43 17.40 -3.76 16.56
N ASN A 44 18.67 -3.38 16.66
CA ASN A 44 19.55 -3.81 17.76
C ASN A 44 19.38 -2.96 19.03
N ASN A 45 18.43 -2.01 19.08
CA ASN A 45 18.28 -1.13 20.23
C ASN A 45 16.82 -1.02 20.66
N ASN A 46 16.36 -2.04 21.41
CA ASN A 46 14.98 -2.16 21.87
C ASN A 46 14.54 -0.99 22.75
N GLU A 47 15.47 -0.37 23.50
CA GLU A 47 15.21 0.72 24.43
C GLU A 47 15.15 2.12 23.78
N SER A 48 15.61 2.27 22.53
CA SER A 48 15.59 3.58 21.86
C SER A 48 14.24 3.88 21.21
N SER A 49 13.64 5.03 21.55
CA SER A 49 12.51 5.62 20.82
C SER A 49 12.90 5.84 19.36
N SER A 50 11.99 5.59 18.42
CA SER A 50 12.19 5.92 17.00
C SER A 50 12.53 7.41 16.86
N ARG A 51 13.78 7.75 16.54
CA ARG A 51 14.16 9.12 16.24
C ARG A 51 13.73 9.46 14.81
N SER A 52 13.24 10.67 14.58
CA SER A 52 13.10 11.22 13.23
C SER A 52 14.47 11.20 12.58
N VAL A 53 14.59 10.57 11.41
CA VAL A 53 15.86 10.42 10.72
C VAL A 53 16.03 11.54 9.70
N VAL A 54 14.95 11.88 8.98
CA VAL A 54 14.96 12.96 7.99
C VAL A 54 13.59 13.63 7.95
N ARG A 55 13.59 14.94 7.70
CA ARG A 55 12.40 15.74 7.40
C ARG A 55 12.59 16.37 6.02
N PHE A 56 11.55 16.32 5.20
CA PHE A 56 11.46 17.01 3.92
C PHE A 56 10.28 17.97 3.96
N ASP A 57 10.48 19.18 3.47
CA ASP A 57 9.40 20.14 3.23
C ASP A 57 9.20 20.26 1.71
N LEU A 58 7.97 20.04 1.27
CA LEU A 58 7.58 19.92 -0.13
C LEU A 58 6.52 20.97 -0.45
N ASP A 59 6.87 21.95 -1.28
CA ASP A 59 5.91 22.95 -1.76
C ASP A 59 5.24 22.48 -3.05
N VAL A 60 3.96 22.08 -2.94
CA VAL A 60 3.18 21.55 -4.06
C VAL A 60 2.38 22.67 -4.70
N ASN A 61 2.92 23.25 -5.77
CA ASN A 61 2.30 24.38 -6.46
C ASN A 61 1.25 23.99 -7.51
N LYS A 62 1.30 22.75 -8.02
CA LYS A 62 0.34 22.23 -9.01
C LYS A 62 0.02 20.77 -8.72
N LEU A 63 -1.26 20.41 -8.81
CA LEU A 63 -1.72 19.02 -8.72
C LEU A 63 -2.12 18.54 -10.10
N ARG A 64 -1.64 17.36 -10.51
CA ARG A 64 -2.21 16.70 -11.69
C ARG A 64 -3.58 16.11 -11.38
N ARG A 65 -3.68 15.42 -10.25
CA ARG A 65 -4.94 14.90 -9.68
C ARG A 65 -4.75 14.66 -8.19
N PRO A 66 -5.74 14.96 -7.34
CA PRO A 66 -5.74 14.50 -5.96
C PRO A 66 -5.67 12.98 -5.90
N MET A 67 -4.83 12.45 -5.02
CA MET A 67 -4.62 11.01 -4.89
C MET A 67 -4.39 10.67 -3.42
N LYS A 68 -4.81 9.47 -3.03
CA LYS A 68 -4.38 8.79 -1.79
C LYS A 68 -3.82 7.44 -2.16
N PHE A 69 -2.94 6.89 -1.34
CA PHE A 69 -2.55 5.49 -1.46
C PHE A 69 -3.64 4.57 -0.90
N PRO A 70 -3.63 3.28 -1.23
CA PRO A 70 -4.45 2.31 -0.51
C PRO A 70 -4.00 2.20 0.95
N LEU A 71 -4.91 1.72 1.79
CA LEU A 71 -4.59 1.37 3.17
C LEU A 71 -3.70 0.12 3.17
N ILE A 72 -2.62 0.15 3.96
CA ILE A 72 -1.64 -0.92 4.05
C ILE A 72 -1.67 -1.52 5.46
N TYR A 73 -1.77 -2.85 5.55
CA TYR A 73 -1.71 -3.56 6.82
C TYR A 73 -0.27 -3.91 7.20
N SER A 74 -0.02 -4.17 8.50
CA SER A 74 1.33 -4.43 9.03
C SER A 74 2.08 -5.55 8.29
N GLN A 75 1.36 -6.60 7.89
CA GLN A 75 1.92 -7.75 7.20
C GLN A 75 2.58 -7.38 5.86
N PHE A 76 2.06 -6.37 5.16
CA PHE A 76 2.63 -5.88 3.91
C PHE A 76 4.08 -5.39 4.12
N HIS A 77 4.35 -4.66 5.21
CA HIS A 77 5.70 -4.20 5.53
C HIS A 77 6.59 -5.35 5.99
N THR A 78 6.09 -6.21 6.88
CA THR A 78 6.83 -7.36 7.42
C THR A 78 7.30 -8.30 6.30
N LYS A 79 6.46 -8.49 5.29
CA LYS A 79 6.73 -9.38 4.15
C LYS A 79 7.36 -8.66 2.95
N LYS A 80 7.74 -7.39 3.10
CA LYS A 80 8.42 -6.61 2.06
C LYS A 80 7.65 -6.59 0.73
N CYS A 81 6.34 -6.43 0.82
CA CYS A 81 5.47 -6.34 -0.34
C CYS A 81 5.69 -5.02 -1.11
N GLN A 82 5.24 -5.01 -2.37
CA GLN A 82 5.36 -3.87 -3.28
C GLN A 82 4.10 -3.73 -4.13
N ILE A 83 3.59 -2.51 -4.33
CA ILE A 83 2.49 -2.25 -5.26
C ILE A 83 3.07 -1.66 -6.55
N TYR A 84 2.73 -2.25 -7.70
CA TYR A 84 3.02 -1.66 -9.01
C TYR A 84 1.80 -0.90 -9.55
N THR A 85 0.61 -1.51 -9.51
CA THR A 85 -0.64 -0.86 -9.91
C THR A 85 -1.87 -1.51 -9.25
N PRO A 86 -2.94 -0.74 -8.98
CA PRO A 86 -2.98 0.71 -8.96
C PRO A 86 -2.31 1.25 -7.69
N LEU A 87 -1.58 2.35 -7.81
CA LEU A 87 -1.11 3.08 -6.62
C LEU A 87 -2.21 3.95 -6.01
N ASP A 88 -3.26 4.26 -6.79
CA ASP A 88 -4.38 5.06 -6.31
C ASP A 88 -5.27 4.21 -5.42
N GLY A 89 -5.45 4.65 -4.18
CA GLY A 89 -6.25 3.98 -3.15
C GLY A 89 -7.75 4.13 -3.35
N VAL A 90 -8.18 5.02 -4.25
CA VAL A 90 -9.59 5.24 -4.56
C VAL A 90 -9.86 4.77 -5.98
N LEU A 91 -10.68 3.74 -6.11
CA LEU A 91 -11.01 3.10 -7.39
C LEU A 91 -12.42 3.49 -7.83
N LYS A 92 -12.62 3.59 -9.15
CA LYS A 92 -13.92 3.96 -9.72
C LYS A 92 -14.84 2.75 -9.79
N LYS A 93 -16.04 2.85 -9.21
CA LYS A 93 -17.07 1.81 -9.27
C LYS A 93 -17.33 1.35 -10.71
N GLY A 94 -17.43 0.03 -10.91
CA GLY A 94 -17.72 -0.61 -12.20
C GLY A 94 -16.59 -0.55 -13.23
N SER A 95 -15.45 0.08 -12.91
CA SER A 95 -14.29 0.06 -13.80
C SER A 95 -13.56 -1.29 -13.73
N ILE A 96 -12.84 -1.63 -14.80
CA ILE A 96 -11.90 -2.76 -14.79
C ILE A 96 -10.51 -2.19 -14.50
N VAL A 97 -9.85 -2.70 -13.46
CA VAL A 97 -8.53 -2.23 -13.05
C VAL A 97 -7.53 -3.38 -12.96
N PRO A 98 -6.29 -3.19 -13.42
CA PRO A 98 -5.22 -4.17 -13.21
C PRO A 98 -4.70 -4.05 -11.77
N ILE A 99 -4.72 -5.17 -11.04
CA ILE A 99 -3.98 -5.35 -9.81
C ILE A 99 -2.65 -6.01 -10.15
N HIS A 100 -1.55 -5.39 -9.75
CA HIS A 100 -0.19 -5.92 -9.86
C HIS A 100 0.61 -5.56 -8.60
N CYS A 101 0.99 -6.58 -7.82
CA CYS A 101 1.83 -6.41 -6.64
C CYS A 101 2.78 -7.60 -6.42
N ILE A 102 3.84 -7.35 -5.65
CA ILE A 102 4.78 -8.36 -5.17
C ILE A 102 4.39 -8.75 -3.75
N VAL A 103 4.20 -10.05 -3.53
CA VAL A 103 3.81 -10.68 -2.28
C VAL A 103 4.72 -11.87 -2.00
N PRO A 104 5.96 -11.65 -1.55
CA PRO A 104 6.97 -12.71 -1.47
C PRO A 104 6.62 -13.79 -0.44
N GLY A 105 6.77 -15.05 -0.84
CA GLY A 105 6.68 -16.20 0.07
C GLY A 105 5.26 -16.49 0.56
N ALA A 106 4.24 -15.92 -0.08
CA ALA A 106 2.87 -16.33 0.15
C ALA A 106 2.61 -17.66 -0.56
N THR A 107 1.89 -18.56 0.10
CA THR A 107 1.42 -19.82 -0.49
C THR A 107 0.18 -19.59 -1.34
N GLU A 108 -0.62 -18.58 -0.98
CA GLU A 108 -1.83 -18.20 -1.69
C GLU A 108 -2.09 -16.71 -1.51
N VAL A 109 -2.56 -16.06 -2.57
CA VAL A 109 -2.95 -14.65 -2.55
C VAL A 109 -4.32 -14.53 -3.19
N ASN A 110 -5.26 -13.96 -2.44
CA ASN A 110 -6.65 -13.83 -2.84
C ASN A 110 -7.13 -12.40 -2.64
N LEU A 111 -8.25 -12.07 -3.27
CA LEU A 111 -8.86 -10.76 -3.15
C LEU A 111 -10.33 -10.90 -2.80
N THR A 112 -10.84 -9.93 -2.06
CA THR A 112 -12.28 -9.72 -1.93
C THR A 112 -12.69 -8.47 -2.70
N VAL A 113 -13.87 -8.52 -3.32
CA VAL A 113 -14.59 -7.36 -3.85
C VAL A 113 -15.92 -7.30 -3.11
N ASP A 114 -16.22 -6.19 -2.44
CA ASP A 114 -17.44 -6.05 -1.63
C ASP A 114 -17.63 -7.19 -0.61
N SER A 115 -16.53 -7.55 0.06
CA SER A 115 -16.44 -8.70 0.99
C SER A 115 -16.69 -10.09 0.38
N GLN A 116 -16.83 -10.20 -0.94
CA GLN A 116 -16.94 -11.49 -1.64
C GLN A 116 -15.58 -11.94 -2.15
N TRP A 117 -15.18 -13.16 -1.80
CA TRP A 117 -13.95 -13.76 -2.30
C TRP A 117 -14.01 -13.99 -3.81
N LEU A 118 -12.99 -13.54 -4.51
CA LEU A 118 -12.75 -13.91 -5.89
C LEU A 118 -11.99 -15.24 -5.94
N ASN A 119 -12.14 -15.97 -7.05
CA ASN A 119 -11.35 -17.16 -7.32
C ASN A 119 -9.85 -16.86 -7.23
N SER A 120 -9.10 -17.83 -6.71
CA SER A 120 -7.64 -17.78 -6.60
C SER A 120 -7.00 -17.92 -7.97
N GLU A 121 -6.76 -16.78 -8.62
CA GLU A 121 -6.14 -16.70 -9.94
C GLU A 121 -5.16 -15.51 -10.00
N GLY A 122 -4.20 -15.61 -10.93
CA GLY A 122 -3.24 -14.54 -11.21
C GLY A 122 -2.11 -14.41 -10.20
N TYR A 123 -1.95 -15.35 -9.26
CA TYR A 123 -0.80 -15.38 -8.36
C TYR A 123 0.16 -16.51 -8.72
N THR A 124 1.41 -16.15 -8.98
CA THR A 124 2.57 -17.05 -9.11
C THR A 124 3.70 -16.42 -8.33
N ASP A 125 4.13 -17.05 -7.23
CA ASP A 125 5.11 -16.46 -6.32
C ASP A 125 6.31 -15.85 -7.07
N PRO A 126 6.67 -14.58 -6.79
CA PRO A 126 6.11 -13.67 -5.79
C PRO A 126 5.07 -12.68 -6.33
N ILE A 127 4.52 -12.88 -7.53
CA ILE A 127 3.75 -11.89 -8.27
C ILE A 127 2.25 -12.21 -8.22
N LEU A 128 1.45 -11.25 -7.78
CA LEU A 128 0.02 -11.20 -8.08
C LEU A 128 -0.18 -10.24 -9.25
N GLN A 129 -0.78 -10.73 -10.34
CA GLN A 129 -1.16 -9.94 -11.50
C GLN A 129 -2.49 -10.43 -12.08
N ARG A 130 -3.53 -9.60 -12.00
CA ARG A 130 -4.85 -9.89 -12.61
C ARG A 130 -5.66 -8.63 -12.85
N GLN A 131 -6.69 -8.72 -13.68
CA GLN A 131 -7.71 -7.68 -13.77
C GLN A 131 -8.87 -8.02 -12.84
N ILE A 132 -9.51 -6.97 -12.29
CA ILE A 132 -10.73 -7.11 -11.51
C ILE A 132 -11.76 -6.07 -11.96
N THR A 133 -13.04 -6.40 -11.80
CA THR A 133 -14.11 -5.40 -11.87
C THR A 133 -14.30 -4.80 -10.48
N VAL A 134 -14.24 -3.48 -10.38
CA VAL A 134 -14.40 -2.76 -9.13
C VAL A 134 -15.86 -2.80 -8.69
N GLY A 135 -16.09 -3.30 -7.47
CA GLY A 135 -17.40 -3.35 -6.82
C GLY A 135 -17.91 -1.97 -6.37
N SER A 136 -18.63 -1.94 -5.26
CA SER A 136 -19.28 -0.75 -4.72
C SER A 136 -18.66 -0.22 -3.43
N SER A 137 -17.93 -1.03 -2.65
CA SER A 137 -17.41 -0.64 -1.33
C SER A 137 -15.89 -0.65 -1.27
N ASP A 138 -15.28 -1.82 -1.39
CA ASP A 138 -13.85 -1.99 -1.22
C ASP A 138 -13.30 -3.21 -1.96
N ILE A 139 -11.99 -3.16 -2.13
CA ILE A 139 -11.19 -4.30 -2.60
C ILE A 139 -10.11 -4.52 -1.57
N VAL A 140 -9.95 -5.75 -1.11
CA VAL A 140 -8.91 -6.12 -0.15
C VAL A 140 -8.08 -7.26 -0.71
N ILE A 141 -6.76 -7.08 -0.73
CA ILE A 141 -5.79 -8.12 -1.08
C ILE A 141 -5.38 -8.82 0.21
N TYR A 142 -5.49 -10.14 0.21
CA TYR A 142 -5.08 -11.01 1.30
C TYR A 142 -3.98 -11.96 0.86
N ALA A 143 -3.13 -12.35 1.81
CA ALA A 143 -2.17 -13.41 1.60
C ALA A 143 -2.18 -14.42 2.74
N LYS A 144 -1.95 -15.66 2.35
CA LYS A 144 -1.70 -16.80 3.23
C LYS A 144 -0.21 -17.11 3.19
N TYR A 145 0.36 -17.31 4.38
CA TYR A 145 1.78 -17.62 4.55
C TYR A 145 1.91 -18.91 5.35
N GLU A 146 2.91 -19.73 5.04
CA GLU A 146 3.18 -21.00 5.73
C GLU A 146 1.97 -21.97 5.65
N GLN A 147 1.96 -23.02 6.48
CA GLN A 147 0.82 -23.93 6.63
C GLN A 147 -0.31 -23.34 7.51
N LYS A 148 -0.35 -22.01 7.71
CA LYS A 148 -1.39 -21.38 8.52
C LYS A 148 -2.71 -21.39 7.77
N SER A 149 -3.81 -21.61 8.47
CA SER A 149 -5.17 -21.61 7.90
C SER A 149 -5.68 -20.21 7.56
N ASN A 150 -5.12 -19.16 8.17
CA ASN A 150 -5.70 -17.82 8.12
C ASN A 150 -5.07 -16.91 7.06
N TYR A 151 -5.93 -16.13 6.42
CA TYR A 151 -5.56 -15.03 5.54
C TYR A 151 -5.23 -13.77 6.34
N ASN A 152 -4.21 -13.04 5.88
CA ASN A 152 -3.85 -11.74 6.43
C ASN A 152 -4.12 -10.67 5.37
N GLY A 153 -4.83 -9.61 5.74
CA GLY A 153 -5.00 -8.45 4.87
C GLY A 153 -3.64 -7.81 4.59
N LEU A 154 -3.43 -7.37 3.36
CA LEU A 154 -2.21 -6.70 2.90
C LEU A 154 -2.48 -5.27 2.47
N VAL A 155 -3.46 -5.10 1.60
CA VAL A 155 -3.79 -3.81 0.96
C VAL A 155 -5.31 -3.68 0.86
N LYS A 156 -5.85 -2.51 1.19
CA LYS A 156 -7.27 -2.19 1.02
C LYS A 156 -7.44 -0.93 0.18
N TYR A 157 -8.20 -1.04 -0.89
CA TYR A 157 -8.66 0.05 -1.74
C TYR A 157 -10.09 0.42 -1.36
N SER A 158 -10.39 1.71 -1.40
CA SER A 158 -11.76 2.24 -1.30
C SER A 158 -12.36 2.44 -2.68
N VAL A 159 -13.68 2.38 -2.78
CA VAL A 159 -14.41 2.65 -4.01
C VAL A 159 -15.13 3.99 -3.93
N ARG A 160 -15.17 4.71 -5.06
CA ARG A 160 -15.98 5.92 -5.26
C ARG A 160 -16.76 5.87 -6.58
#